data_AF-A0A3D0V4X9-F1
#
_entry.id   AF-A0A3D0V4X9-F1
#
_cell.length_a   1.000
_cell.length_b   1.000
_cell.length_c   1.000
_cell.angle_alpha   90.00
_cell.angle_beta   90.00
_cell.angle_gamma   90.00
#
_symmetry.space_group_name_H-M   'P 1'
#
loop_
_entity.id
_entity.type
_entity.pdbx_description
1 polymer ?
#
loop_
_entity_poly.entity_id
_entity_poly.type
_entity_poly.pdbx_seq_one_letter_code
_entity_poly.pdbx_strand_id
1 'polypeptide(L)'
;MSILIGLNNISKNMFTDKKTLLFNSLLVCFVFIIFLLLIGQLFGCEWASGNGWRTKLPVTVVSLNGNATVTHFTTDRPLLSSDVLERGEIITTSDEGYVLLTLSNHATLALAERTQITLDRIFNNEITITVHKGRVIASLKDNTTSVCLLTNLTKTILQQGSLTLVNYDFLETISVVPFSEGMMAEVSTLDQKPFSLTSPINIHETEPREISEITFNTSSDFYNWYALQ
;
A
#
# COMPACT_ATOMS: atom_id res chain seq x y z
N MET A 1 65.65 -44.12 -13.64
CA MET A 1 65.25 -43.42 -12.41
C MET A 1 65.07 -41.95 -12.76
N SER A 2 63.90 -41.38 -12.43
CA SER A 2 63.57 -39.93 -12.53
C SER A 2 63.55 -39.37 -13.96
N ILE A 3 62.41 -39.29 -14.66
CA ILE A 3 61.72 -38.00 -14.87
C ILE A 3 60.22 -38.20 -15.27
N LEU A 4 59.75 -39.42 -15.53
CA LEU A 4 58.40 -39.64 -16.11
C LEU A 4 57.22 -39.63 -15.10
N ILE A 5 57.47 -39.49 -13.79
CA ILE A 5 56.40 -39.53 -12.77
C ILE A 5 55.87 -38.11 -12.42
N GLY A 6 56.55 -37.05 -12.86
CA GLY A 6 56.19 -35.66 -12.52
C GLY A 6 55.10 -35.01 -13.36
N LEU A 7 54.85 -35.47 -14.60
CA LEU A 7 53.92 -34.80 -15.52
C LEU A 7 52.46 -35.26 -15.39
N ASN A 8 52.22 -36.46 -14.85
CA ASN A 8 50.87 -37.01 -14.73
C ASN A 8 50.10 -36.49 -13.48
N ASN A 9 50.80 -35.89 -12.51
CA ASN A 9 50.18 -35.26 -11.35
C ASN A 9 49.87 -33.77 -11.54
N ILE A 10 50.53 -33.09 -12.49
CA ILE A 10 50.27 -31.67 -12.79
C ILE A 10 48.97 -31.52 -13.61
N SER A 11 48.69 -32.41 -14.55
CA SER A 11 47.47 -32.32 -15.37
C SER A 11 46.19 -32.64 -14.59
N LYS A 12 46.25 -33.52 -13.57
CA LYS A 12 45.10 -33.85 -12.72
C LYS A 12 44.70 -32.71 -11.78
N ASN A 13 45.66 -31.97 -11.23
CA ASN A 13 45.39 -30.82 -10.36
C ASN A 13 44.92 -29.59 -11.15
N MET A 14 45.41 -29.39 -12.38
CA MET A 14 44.97 -28.28 -13.25
C MET A 14 43.54 -28.46 -13.79
N PHE A 15 43.07 -29.70 -13.93
CA PHE A 15 41.69 -30.00 -14.33
C PHE A 15 40.68 -29.93 -13.16
N THR A 16 41.14 -30.10 -11.92
CA THR A 16 40.31 -29.86 -10.74
C THR A 16 40.08 -28.37 -10.57
N ASP A 17 41.13 -27.55 -10.75
CA ASP A 17 41.06 -26.09 -10.61
C ASP A 17 40.08 -25.42 -11.59
N LYS A 18 40.05 -25.85 -12.85
CA LYS A 18 39.09 -25.31 -13.83
C LYS A 18 37.64 -25.58 -13.46
N LYS A 19 37.35 -26.73 -12.83
CA LYS A 19 35.98 -27.05 -12.38
C LYS A 19 35.59 -26.20 -11.18
N THR A 20 36.50 -25.97 -10.23
CA THR A 20 36.28 -25.07 -9.10
C THR A 20 36.08 -23.63 -9.55
N LEU A 21 36.85 -23.18 -10.53
CA LEU A 21 36.79 -21.81 -11.07
C LEU A 21 35.50 -21.57 -11.88
N LEU A 22 35.05 -22.56 -12.66
CA LEU A 22 33.74 -22.55 -13.33
C LEU A 22 32.59 -22.56 -12.33
N PHE A 23 32.66 -23.39 -11.28
CA PHE A 23 31.64 -23.47 -10.25
C PHE A 23 31.52 -22.15 -9.46
N ASN A 24 32.65 -21.55 -9.09
CA ASN A 24 32.69 -20.25 -8.40
C ASN A 24 32.14 -19.13 -9.28
N SER A 25 32.44 -19.12 -10.58
CA SER A 25 31.89 -18.15 -11.53
C SER A 25 30.37 -18.28 -11.67
N LEU A 26 29.85 -19.51 -11.78
CA LEU A 26 28.41 -19.78 -11.80
C LEU A 26 27.71 -19.35 -10.50
N LEU A 27 28.33 -19.60 -9.35
CA LEU A 27 27.79 -19.19 -8.05
C LEU A 27 27.70 -17.66 -7.94
N VAL A 28 28.74 -16.94 -8.35
CA VAL A 28 28.75 -15.47 -8.33
C VAL A 28 27.68 -14.90 -9.26
N CYS A 29 27.57 -15.43 -10.48
CA CYS A 29 26.50 -15.04 -11.41
C CYS A 29 25.10 -15.31 -10.83
N PHE A 30 24.90 -16.47 -10.20
CA PHE A 30 23.63 -16.83 -9.59
C PHE A 30 23.26 -15.90 -8.42
N VAL A 31 24.21 -15.61 -7.52
CA VAL A 31 24.01 -14.65 -6.42
C VAL A 31 23.73 -13.25 -6.96
N PHE A 32 24.44 -12.83 -8.01
CA PHE A 32 24.24 -11.53 -8.65
C PHE A 32 22.84 -11.42 -9.29
N ILE A 33 22.36 -12.48 -9.95
CA ILE A 33 21.01 -12.54 -10.50
C ILE A 33 19.95 -12.47 -9.39
N ILE A 34 20.12 -13.23 -8.30
CA ILE A 34 19.21 -13.15 -7.15
C ILE A 34 19.19 -11.73 -6.56
N PHE A 35 20.36 -11.11 -6.42
CA PHE A 35 20.47 -9.74 -5.91
C PHE A 35 19.76 -8.73 -6.82
N LEU A 36 19.94 -8.85 -8.14
CA LEU A 36 19.21 -8.06 -9.13
C LEU A 36 17.70 -8.28 -9.05
N LEU A 37 17.24 -9.52 -8.90
CA LEU A 37 15.82 -9.84 -8.75
C LEU A 37 15.24 -9.26 -7.45
N LEU A 38 15.96 -9.33 -6.33
CA LEU A 38 15.52 -8.75 -5.06
C LEU A 38 15.44 -7.22 -5.13
N ILE A 39 16.44 -6.57 -5.75
CA ILE A 39 16.41 -5.13 -6.01
C ILE A 39 15.25 -4.77 -6.93
N GLY A 40 15.09 -5.48 -8.05
CA GLY A 40 13.99 -5.24 -8.97
C GLY A 40 12.63 -5.38 -8.29
N GLN A 41 12.45 -6.39 -7.42
CA GLN A 41 11.24 -6.54 -6.63
C GLN A 41 11.02 -5.37 -5.65
N LEU A 42 12.06 -4.90 -4.97
CA LEU A 42 11.99 -3.76 -4.05
C LEU A 42 11.55 -2.47 -4.76
N PHE A 43 12.05 -2.23 -5.97
CA PHE A 43 11.72 -1.07 -6.80
C PHE A 43 10.49 -1.27 -7.70
N GLY A 44 9.83 -2.42 -7.63
CA GLY A 44 8.63 -2.71 -8.42
C GLY A 44 8.89 -2.91 -9.91
N CYS A 45 10.12 -3.26 -10.31
CA CYS A 45 10.46 -3.63 -11.68
C CYS A 45 9.71 -4.89 -12.12
N GLU A 46 8.99 -4.81 -13.23
CA GLU A 46 8.08 -5.86 -13.73
C GLU A 46 8.78 -7.19 -14.05
N TRP A 47 10.04 -7.16 -14.48
CA TRP A 47 10.83 -8.34 -14.85
C TRP A 47 11.29 -9.19 -13.65
N ALA A 48 11.21 -8.65 -12.43
CA ALA A 48 11.76 -9.27 -11.23
C ALA A 48 10.71 -9.97 -10.35
N SER A 49 9.42 -9.87 -10.71
CA SER A 49 8.30 -10.42 -9.96
C SER A 49 7.87 -11.78 -10.53
N GLY A 50 8.08 -12.86 -9.76
CA GLY A 50 7.62 -14.22 -10.09
C GLY A 50 6.10 -14.45 -9.98
N ASN A 51 5.33 -13.41 -9.66
CA ASN A 51 3.87 -13.45 -9.70
C ASN A 51 3.42 -12.96 -11.07
N GLY A 52 2.73 -13.83 -11.82
CA GLY A 52 2.17 -13.50 -13.13
C GLY A 52 1.40 -12.18 -13.14
N TRP A 53 1.43 -11.50 -14.29
CA TRP A 53 0.61 -10.36 -14.72
C TRP A 53 -0.48 -9.95 -13.70
N ARG A 54 -0.11 -9.11 -12.72
CA ARG A 54 -1.11 -8.41 -11.91
C ARG A 54 -1.37 -7.07 -12.58
N THR A 55 -2.55 -6.93 -13.18
CA THR A 55 -2.96 -5.69 -13.83
C THR A 55 -2.98 -4.57 -12.79
N LYS A 56 -2.13 -3.55 -12.99
CA LYS A 56 -2.16 -2.29 -12.24
C LYS A 56 -3.51 -1.64 -12.52
N LEU A 57 -4.25 -1.29 -11.48
CA LEU A 57 -5.49 -0.54 -11.63
C LEU A 57 -5.16 0.95 -11.83
N PRO A 58 -5.81 1.62 -12.80
CA PRO A 58 -5.70 3.07 -12.90
C PRO A 58 -6.40 3.71 -11.70
N VAL A 59 -5.70 4.58 -10.98
CA VAL A 59 -6.30 5.47 -9.99
C VAL A 59 -6.52 6.81 -10.67
N THR A 60 -7.75 7.32 -10.65
CA THR A 60 -8.11 8.54 -11.37
C THR A 60 -8.73 9.55 -10.44
N VAL A 61 -8.37 10.82 -10.59
CA VAL A 61 -9.05 11.92 -9.88
C VAL A 61 -10.36 12.23 -10.59
N VAL A 62 -11.49 11.96 -9.93
CA VAL A 62 -12.82 12.25 -10.47
C VAL A 62 -13.23 13.69 -10.16
N SER A 63 -13.02 14.10 -8.91
CA SER A 63 -13.44 15.41 -8.42
C SER A 63 -12.35 15.99 -7.54
N LEU A 64 -12.08 17.27 -7.72
CA LEU A 64 -11.15 18.05 -6.91
C LEU A 64 -11.83 19.37 -6.57
N ASN A 65 -12.02 19.62 -5.29
CA ASN A 65 -12.42 20.91 -4.75
C ASN A 65 -11.25 21.47 -3.94
N GLY A 66 -10.93 22.75 -4.12
CA GLY A 66 -9.74 23.36 -3.53
C GLY A 66 -8.43 22.82 -4.14
N ASN A 67 -7.39 22.77 -3.32
CA ASN A 67 -6.04 22.39 -3.76
C ASN A 67 -5.58 21.08 -3.12
N ALA A 68 -4.84 20.27 -3.89
CA ALA A 68 -4.12 19.12 -3.41
C ALA A 68 -2.79 18.98 -4.19
N THR A 69 -1.84 18.27 -3.60
CA THR A 69 -0.54 18.00 -4.23
C THR A 69 -0.29 16.50 -4.28
N VAL A 70 0.50 16.09 -5.27
CA VAL A 70 1.04 14.75 -5.38
C VAL A 70 2.55 14.83 -5.30
N THR A 71 3.11 14.02 -4.41
CA THR A 71 4.55 13.78 -4.34
C THR A 71 4.85 12.43 -4.98
N HIS A 72 5.67 12.44 -6.02
CA HIS A 72 6.22 11.23 -6.63
C HIS A 72 7.74 11.22 -6.42
N PHE A 73 8.21 10.27 -5.62
CA PHE A 73 9.58 10.23 -5.08
C PHE A 73 9.95 11.49 -4.29
N THR A 74 10.56 12.49 -4.95
CA THR A 74 11.03 13.74 -4.36
C THR A 74 10.48 14.97 -5.07
N THR A 75 9.58 14.78 -6.04
CA THR A 75 9.01 15.87 -6.83
C THR A 75 7.56 16.06 -6.47
N ASP A 76 7.26 17.28 -6.04
CA ASP A 76 5.89 17.72 -5.76
C ASP A 76 5.30 18.37 -7.00
N ARG A 77 4.04 18.03 -7.29
CA ARG A 77 3.23 18.68 -8.32
C ARG A 77 1.82 18.93 -7.82
N PRO A 78 1.11 19.93 -8.35
CA PRO A 78 -0.33 20.06 -8.09
C PRO A 78 -1.07 18.83 -8.60
N LEU A 79 -2.06 18.38 -7.83
CA LEU A 79 -3.03 17.38 -8.27
C LEU A 79 -4.06 18.08 -9.17
N LEU A 80 -4.36 17.49 -10.32
CA LEU A 80 -5.36 18.00 -11.26
C LEU A 80 -6.51 17.01 -11.40
N SER A 81 -7.69 17.51 -11.77
CA SER A 81 -8.81 16.64 -12.15
C SER A 81 -8.42 15.79 -13.36
N SER A 82 -8.88 14.54 -13.39
CA SER A 82 -8.52 13.53 -14.40
C SER A 82 -7.06 13.05 -14.38
N ASP A 83 -6.25 13.45 -13.38
CA ASP A 83 -4.92 12.87 -13.20
C ASP A 83 -5.01 11.35 -13.02
N VAL A 84 -4.08 10.64 -13.65
CA VAL A 84 -3.87 9.21 -13.43
C VAL A 84 -2.72 9.05 -12.45
N LEU A 85 -3.01 8.46 -11.30
CA LEU A 85 -2.07 8.31 -10.21
C LEU A 85 -1.39 6.94 -10.21
N GLU A 86 -0.17 6.92 -9.70
CA GLU A 86 0.71 5.78 -9.67
C GLU A 86 0.92 5.23 -8.26
N ARG A 87 1.36 3.98 -8.21
CA ARG A 87 1.81 3.35 -6.97
C ARG A 87 2.97 4.15 -6.37
N GLY A 88 2.95 4.33 -5.06
CA GLY A 88 3.98 5.04 -4.31
C GLY A 88 3.80 6.55 -4.29
N GLU A 89 2.83 7.10 -5.03
CA GLU A 89 2.50 8.52 -4.93
C GLU A 89 1.84 8.83 -3.58
N ILE A 90 2.23 9.98 -3.04
CA ILE A 90 1.69 10.54 -1.80
C ILE A 90 0.77 11.68 -2.19
N ILE A 91 -0.47 11.64 -1.74
CA ILE A 91 -1.48 12.67 -2.03
C ILE A 91 -1.72 13.44 -0.75
N THR A 92 -1.62 14.77 -0.83
CA THR A 92 -1.82 15.68 0.31
C THR A 92 -2.86 16.72 -0.07
N THR A 93 -3.97 16.78 0.67
CA THR A 93 -5.00 17.82 0.49
C THR A 93 -4.70 19.04 1.36
N SER A 94 -5.07 20.22 0.87
CA SER A 94 -4.93 21.48 1.60
C SER A 94 -6.04 21.68 2.65
N ASP A 95 -6.03 22.83 3.32
CA ASP A 95 -7.00 23.21 4.36
C ASP A 95 -8.46 23.25 3.88
N GLU A 96 -8.68 23.41 2.58
CA GLU A 96 -10.01 23.44 1.94
C GLU A 96 -10.10 22.40 0.82
N GLY A 97 -9.15 21.47 0.76
CA GLY A 97 -9.01 20.51 -0.35
C GLY A 97 -9.84 19.24 -0.13
N TYR A 98 -10.79 18.96 -1.01
CA TYR A 98 -11.48 17.67 -1.09
C TYR A 98 -11.16 16.97 -2.40
N VAL A 99 -10.86 15.68 -2.32
CA VAL A 99 -10.48 14.87 -3.49
C VAL A 99 -11.31 13.61 -3.52
N LEU A 100 -11.90 13.32 -4.68
CA LEU A 100 -12.52 12.02 -4.95
C LEU A 100 -11.67 11.27 -5.97
N LEU A 101 -11.16 10.12 -5.54
CA LEU A 101 -10.45 9.19 -6.39
C LEU A 101 -11.36 8.03 -6.77
N THR A 102 -11.18 7.53 -7.99
CA THR A 102 -11.74 6.26 -8.44
C THR A 102 -10.60 5.29 -8.69
N LEU A 103 -10.60 4.18 -7.94
CA LEU A 103 -9.63 3.09 -8.01
C LEU A 103 -10.14 2.09 -9.06
N SER A 104 -10.02 2.46 -10.33
CA SER A 104 -10.71 1.82 -11.45
C SER A 104 -12.22 1.66 -11.17
N ASN A 105 -12.88 0.62 -11.68
CA ASN A 105 -14.31 0.43 -11.48
C ASN A 105 -14.70 -0.24 -10.15
N HIS A 106 -13.73 -0.47 -9.25
CA HIS A 106 -13.92 -1.31 -8.07
C HIS A 106 -14.23 -0.52 -6.79
N ALA A 107 -13.63 0.66 -6.63
CA ALA A 107 -13.74 1.43 -5.40
C ALA A 107 -13.62 2.94 -5.63
N THR A 108 -14.15 3.72 -4.68
CA THR A 108 -13.85 5.14 -4.54
C THR A 108 -13.13 5.40 -3.23
N LEU A 109 -12.33 6.46 -3.25
CA LEU A 109 -11.68 6.97 -2.06
C LEU A 109 -11.84 8.49 -2.03
N ALA A 110 -12.58 8.99 -1.04
CA ALA A 110 -12.72 10.41 -0.79
C ALA A 110 -11.75 10.85 0.30
N LEU A 111 -11.05 11.96 0.07
CA LEU A 111 -10.11 12.58 1.00
C LEU A 111 -10.67 13.93 1.43
N ALA A 112 -10.71 14.16 2.73
CA ALA A 112 -11.12 15.43 3.32
C ALA A 112 -9.97 16.44 3.29
N GLU A 113 -10.18 17.61 3.91
CA GLU A 113 -9.12 18.59 4.15
C GLU A 113 -7.95 17.99 4.94
N ARG A 114 -6.75 18.55 4.76
CA ARG A 114 -5.52 18.21 5.55
C ARG A 114 -5.22 16.71 5.62
N THR A 115 -5.59 15.98 4.59
CA THR A 115 -5.49 14.53 4.51
C THR A 115 -4.26 14.14 3.70
N GLN A 116 -3.50 13.18 4.21
CA GLN A 116 -2.31 12.67 3.55
C GLN A 116 -2.37 11.15 3.47
N ILE A 117 -2.24 10.62 2.25
CA ILE A 117 -2.26 9.18 1.99
C ILE A 117 -1.13 8.74 1.06
N THR A 118 -0.81 7.45 1.06
CA THR A 118 0.09 6.82 0.08
C THR A 118 -0.62 5.66 -0.63
N LEU A 119 -0.47 5.59 -1.95
CA LEU A 119 -0.99 4.50 -2.77
C LEU A 119 -0.02 3.31 -2.79
N ASP A 120 -0.12 2.39 -1.83
CA ASP A 120 0.89 1.32 -1.67
C ASP A 120 0.75 0.17 -2.67
N ARG A 121 -0.49 -0.29 -2.90
CA ARG A 121 -0.81 -1.40 -3.82
C ARG A 121 -2.15 -1.13 -4.47
N ILE A 122 -2.21 -1.16 -5.79
CA ILE A 122 -3.45 -0.91 -6.54
C ILE A 122 -3.62 -2.00 -7.61
N PHE A 123 -4.13 -3.16 -7.21
CA PHE A 123 -4.38 -4.32 -8.08
C PHE A 123 -5.85 -4.71 -8.06
N ASN A 124 -6.35 -5.41 -9.10
CA ASN A 124 -7.78 -5.79 -9.23
C ASN A 124 -8.41 -6.41 -7.97
N ASN A 125 -7.64 -7.16 -7.17
CA ASN A 125 -8.17 -7.90 -6.02
C ASN A 125 -7.63 -7.40 -4.67
N GLU A 126 -6.73 -6.42 -4.69
CA GLU A 126 -6.02 -5.95 -3.49
C GLU A 126 -5.65 -4.48 -3.68
N ILE A 127 -6.39 -3.61 -2.99
CA ILE A 127 -6.08 -2.19 -2.88
C ILE A 127 -5.57 -1.94 -1.46
N THR A 128 -4.37 -1.39 -1.32
CA THR A 128 -3.77 -1.00 -0.05
C THR A 128 -3.39 0.47 -0.10
N ILE A 129 -3.88 1.22 0.87
CA ILE A 129 -3.66 2.65 1.03
C ILE A 129 -3.20 2.89 2.47
N THR A 130 -2.07 3.56 2.65
CA THR A 130 -1.65 4.06 3.96
C THR A 130 -2.23 5.46 4.19
N VAL A 131 -2.89 5.65 5.32
CA VAL A 131 -3.48 6.92 5.77
C VAL A 131 -2.59 7.49 6.87
N HIS A 132 -1.74 8.45 6.50
CA HIS A 132 -0.81 9.09 7.43
C HIS A 132 -1.53 10.03 8.39
N LYS A 133 -2.51 10.78 7.86
CA LYS A 133 -3.36 11.69 8.64
C LYS A 133 -4.58 12.15 7.85
N GLY A 134 -5.52 12.75 8.56
CA GLY A 134 -6.75 13.34 8.05
C GLY A 134 -7.92 12.37 8.05
N ARG A 135 -8.85 12.56 7.12
CA ARG A 135 -10.10 11.81 7.07
C ARG A 135 -10.31 11.27 5.67
N VAL A 136 -10.67 10.00 5.60
CA VAL A 136 -10.96 9.31 4.35
C VAL A 136 -12.32 8.59 4.41
N ILE A 137 -12.96 8.45 3.25
CA ILE A 137 -14.06 7.51 3.04
C ILE A 137 -13.63 6.56 1.94
N ALA A 138 -13.59 5.27 2.24
CA ALA A 138 -13.44 4.23 1.25
C ALA A 138 -14.82 3.63 0.96
N SER A 139 -15.15 3.45 -0.32
CA SER A 139 -16.38 2.77 -0.72
C SER A 139 -16.10 1.75 -1.81
N LEU A 140 -16.64 0.55 -1.65
CA LEU A 140 -16.60 -0.48 -2.68
C LEU A 140 -17.79 -0.33 -3.63
N LYS A 141 -17.55 -0.46 -4.93
CA LYS A 141 -18.58 -0.52 -5.98
C LYS A 141 -19.00 -1.97 -6.29
N ASP A 142 -18.13 -2.93 -5.97
CA ASP A 142 -18.39 -4.35 -6.09
C ASP A 142 -17.85 -5.13 -4.88
N ASN A 143 -18.32 -6.36 -4.70
CA ASN A 143 -17.90 -7.23 -3.59
C ASN A 143 -16.76 -8.19 -3.99
N THR A 144 -16.07 -7.92 -5.10
CA THR A 144 -14.99 -8.79 -5.61
C THR A 144 -13.60 -8.28 -5.23
N THR A 145 -13.50 -6.99 -4.90
CA THR A 145 -12.27 -6.34 -4.45
C THR A 145 -12.37 -5.98 -2.97
N SER A 146 -11.23 -5.93 -2.28
CA SER A 146 -11.13 -5.39 -0.93
C SER A 146 -10.25 -4.15 -0.91
N VAL A 147 -10.59 -3.20 -0.04
CA VAL A 147 -9.77 -2.01 0.24
C VAL A 147 -9.19 -2.13 1.64
N CYS A 148 -7.87 -2.18 1.72
CA CYS A 148 -7.10 -2.20 2.95
C CYS A 148 -6.60 -0.79 3.26
N LEU A 149 -7.07 -0.21 4.35
CA LEU A 149 -6.57 1.04 4.91
C LEU A 149 -5.58 0.71 6.03
N LEU A 150 -4.36 1.24 5.93
CA LEU A 150 -3.31 1.10 6.92
C LEU A 150 -3.06 2.43 7.62
N THR A 151 -2.85 2.39 8.93
CA THR A 151 -2.32 3.50 9.73
C THR A 151 -1.01 3.03 10.38
N ASN A 152 -0.55 3.68 11.44
CA ASN A 152 0.73 3.31 12.06
C ASN A 152 0.71 1.87 12.59
N LEU A 153 -0.36 1.50 13.32
CA LEU A 153 -0.47 0.17 13.95
C LEU A 153 -1.77 -0.57 13.64
N THR A 154 -2.69 0.05 12.91
CA THR A 154 -3.99 -0.54 12.58
C THR A 154 -4.10 -0.84 11.11
N LYS A 155 -4.74 -1.97 10.84
CA LYS A 155 -5.16 -2.41 9.51
C LYS A 155 -6.66 -2.58 9.50
N THR A 156 -7.32 -1.94 8.55
CA THR A 156 -8.76 -2.07 8.29
C THR A 156 -8.97 -2.61 6.88
N ILE A 157 -9.64 -3.76 6.74
CA ILE A 157 -9.97 -4.37 5.45
C ILE A 157 -11.47 -4.21 5.21
N LEU A 158 -11.84 -3.34 4.29
CA LEU A 158 -13.21 -3.17 3.80
C LEU A 158 -13.49 -4.23 2.73
N GLN A 159 -14.59 -4.98 2.90
CA GLN A 159 -15.02 -6.07 2.03
C GLN A 159 -16.39 -5.80 1.39
N GLN A 160 -17.23 -4.96 1.99
CA GLN A 160 -18.50 -4.52 1.43
C GLN A 160 -18.90 -3.15 1.99
N GLY A 161 -19.56 -2.34 1.18
CA GLY A 161 -20.12 -1.05 1.58
C GLY A 161 -19.10 0.08 1.63
N SER A 162 -19.32 1.03 2.55
CA SER A 162 -18.47 2.21 2.75
C SER A 162 -18.06 2.36 4.20
N LEU A 163 -16.84 2.83 4.43
CA LEU A 163 -16.26 3.06 5.75
C LEU A 163 -15.51 4.39 5.76
N THR A 164 -15.63 5.13 6.86
CA THR A 164 -14.82 6.31 7.11
C THR A 164 -13.74 6.01 8.15
N LEU A 165 -12.52 6.44 7.85
CA LEU A 165 -11.38 6.37 8.75
C LEU A 165 -10.88 7.79 9.01
N VAL A 166 -10.75 8.14 10.29
CA VAL A 166 -10.22 9.43 10.74
C VAL A 166 -8.93 9.14 11.50
N ASN A 167 -7.82 9.71 11.06
CA ASN A 167 -6.53 9.60 11.72
C ASN A 167 -5.99 11.01 11.97
N TYR A 168 -6.13 11.51 13.19
CA TYR A 168 -5.44 12.73 13.58
C TYR A 168 -4.12 12.34 14.23
N ASP A 169 -3.03 12.53 13.49
CA ASP A 169 -1.66 12.15 13.88
C ASP A 169 -1.27 12.63 15.28
N PHE A 170 -1.72 13.83 15.67
CA PHE A 170 -1.45 14.41 16.99
C PHE A 170 -2.24 13.79 18.16
N LEU A 171 -3.34 13.08 17.89
CA LEU A 171 -4.13 12.41 18.92
C LEU A 171 -3.67 10.98 19.18
N GLU A 172 -2.87 10.41 18.28
CA GLU A 172 -2.49 8.99 18.33
C GLU A 172 -3.72 8.07 18.44
N THR A 173 -4.87 8.54 17.96
CA THR A 173 -6.15 7.83 17.99
C THR A 173 -6.74 7.88 16.60
N ILE A 174 -7.16 6.71 16.13
CA ILE A 174 -7.90 6.58 14.89
C ILE A 174 -9.35 6.27 15.19
N SER A 175 -10.27 6.82 14.40
CA SER A 175 -11.67 6.44 14.40
C SER A 175 -11.96 5.60 13.17
N VAL A 176 -12.57 4.44 13.36
CA VAL A 176 -12.99 3.55 12.28
C VAL A 176 -14.50 3.39 12.36
N VAL A 177 -15.22 3.83 11.33
CA VAL A 177 -16.66 4.03 11.43
C VAL A 177 -17.38 3.46 10.20
N PRO A 178 -18.36 2.57 10.39
CA PRO A 178 -19.27 2.16 9.32
C PRO A 178 -19.97 3.37 8.71
N PHE A 179 -19.90 3.54 7.38
CA PHE A 179 -20.52 4.69 6.69
C PHE A 179 -21.79 4.31 5.91
N SER A 180 -21.93 3.05 5.50
CA SER A 180 -23.15 2.54 4.85
C SER A 180 -23.78 1.38 5.63
N GLU A 181 -25.08 1.16 5.44
CA GLU A 181 -25.72 -0.07 5.90
C GLU A 181 -25.14 -1.31 5.21
N GLY A 182 -25.11 -2.44 5.91
CA GLY A 182 -24.56 -3.71 5.38
C GLY A 182 -23.05 -3.68 5.10
N MET A 183 -22.33 -2.68 5.64
CA MET A 183 -20.88 -2.60 5.56
C MET A 183 -20.25 -3.82 6.25
N MET A 184 -19.24 -4.42 5.61
CA MET A 184 -18.41 -5.46 6.19
C MET A 184 -16.96 -5.03 6.16
N ALA A 185 -16.36 -4.89 7.34
CA ALA A 185 -14.95 -4.62 7.50
C ALA A 185 -14.35 -5.44 8.66
N GLU A 186 -13.08 -5.81 8.49
CA GLU A 186 -12.27 -6.44 9.50
C GLU A 186 -11.21 -5.45 9.97
N VAL A 187 -11.05 -5.30 11.29
CA VAL A 187 -10.06 -4.42 11.89
C VAL A 187 -9.10 -5.26 12.71
N SER A 188 -7.81 -4.97 12.59
CA SER A 188 -6.75 -5.60 13.37
C SER A 188 -5.71 -4.57 13.77
N THR A 189 -5.32 -4.58 15.04
CA THR A 189 -4.13 -3.87 15.53
C THR A 189 -2.97 -4.85 15.68
N LEU A 190 -1.72 -4.38 15.68
CA LEU A 190 -0.50 -5.22 15.74
C LEU A 190 -0.58 -6.40 16.73
N ASP A 191 -1.15 -6.17 17.92
CA ASP A 191 -1.13 -7.12 19.03
C ASP A 191 -2.48 -7.81 19.32
N GLN A 192 -3.50 -7.53 18.51
CA GLN A 192 -4.84 -8.11 18.69
C GLN A 192 -5.24 -8.95 17.49
N LYS A 193 -6.05 -9.99 17.76
CA LYS A 193 -6.66 -10.75 16.67
C LYS A 193 -7.61 -9.86 15.88
N PRO A 194 -7.71 -10.06 14.55
CA PRO A 194 -8.69 -9.33 13.78
C PRO A 194 -10.11 -9.59 14.27
N PHE A 195 -10.96 -8.57 14.18
CA PHE A 195 -12.36 -8.62 14.56
C PHE A 195 -13.23 -7.89 13.53
N SER A 196 -14.49 -8.27 13.42
CA SER A 196 -15.44 -7.60 12.52
C SER A 196 -15.93 -6.29 13.14
N LEU A 197 -15.94 -5.22 12.34
CA LEU A 197 -16.44 -3.91 12.74
C LEU A 197 -17.97 -3.86 12.62
N THR A 198 -18.66 -3.69 13.75
CA THR A 198 -20.13 -3.60 13.81
C THR A 198 -20.64 -2.23 14.26
N SER A 199 -19.83 -1.48 15.02
CA SER A 199 -20.15 -0.16 15.56
C SER A 199 -18.97 0.80 15.30
N PRO A 200 -19.19 2.13 15.38
CA PRO A 200 -18.10 3.10 15.35
C PRO A 200 -17.16 2.89 16.54
N ILE A 201 -15.85 2.83 16.28
CA ILE A 201 -14.83 2.67 17.32
C ILE A 201 -13.71 3.70 17.20
N ASN A 202 -13.08 3.96 18.34
CA ASN A 202 -11.77 4.59 18.43
C ASN A 202 -10.73 3.56 18.82
N ILE A 203 -9.53 3.69 18.26
CA ILE A 203 -8.37 2.85 18.57
C ILE A 203 -7.21 3.79 18.90
N HIS A 204 -6.71 3.72 20.12
CA HIS A 204 -5.48 4.42 20.51
C HIS A 204 -4.27 3.60 20.07
N GLU A 205 -3.44 4.18 19.20
CA GLU A 205 -2.30 3.51 18.56
C GLU A 205 -1.00 3.61 19.39
N THR A 206 -1.04 4.17 20.60
CA THR A 206 0.08 4.21 21.54
C THR A 206 -0.25 3.54 22.87
N GLU A 207 0.78 3.24 23.66
CA GLU A 207 0.59 2.53 24.93
C GLU A 207 0.06 3.48 26.03
N PRO A 208 -0.98 3.09 26.78
CA PRO A 208 -1.71 1.82 26.70
C PRO A 208 -2.70 1.78 25.53
N ARG A 209 -2.63 0.72 24.70
CA ARG A 209 -3.54 0.60 23.56
C ARG A 209 -4.95 0.23 23.98
N GLU A 210 -5.92 1.01 23.55
CA GLU A 210 -7.33 0.84 23.93
C GLU A 210 -8.25 0.95 22.72
N ILE A 211 -9.32 0.14 22.74
CA ILE A 211 -10.41 0.20 21.78
C ILE A 211 -11.66 0.61 22.55
N SER A 212 -12.34 1.65 22.09
CA SER A 212 -13.56 2.17 22.70
C SER A 212 -14.64 2.39 21.65
N GLU A 213 -15.89 2.10 22.00
CA GLU A 213 -17.02 2.46 21.16
C GLU A 213 -17.30 3.95 21.25
N ILE A 214 -17.73 4.55 20.14
CA ILE A 214 -18.05 5.97 20.07
C ILE A 214 -19.39 6.22 19.40
N THR A 215 -19.95 7.41 19.64
CA THR A 215 -20.96 7.97 18.74
C THR A 215 -20.24 8.85 17.73
N PHE A 216 -20.37 8.52 16.44
CA PHE A 216 -19.76 9.30 15.38
C PHE A 216 -20.77 10.26 14.76
N ASN A 217 -20.36 11.52 14.59
CA ASN A 217 -21.19 12.55 13.97
C ASN A 217 -20.69 12.83 12.54
N THR A 218 -21.58 12.67 11.55
CA THR A 218 -21.31 12.91 10.14
C THR A 218 -21.64 14.34 9.68
N SER A 219 -21.87 15.29 10.59
CA SER A 219 -22.30 16.66 10.25
C SER A 219 -21.18 17.60 9.75
N SER A 220 -20.18 17.09 9.00
CA SER A 220 -19.09 17.91 8.46
C SER A 220 -19.32 18.27 6.98
N ASP A 221 -18.76 19.40 6.54
CA ASP A 221 -18.84 19.85 5.14
C ASP A 221 -18.30 18.80 4.17
N PHE A 222 -17.27 18.06 4.57
CA PHE A 222 -16.73 16.94 3.81
C PHE A 222 -17.77 15.82 3.57
N TYR A 223 -18.54 15.44 4.59
CA TYR A 223 -19.58 14.41 4.44
C TYR A 223 -20.75 14.91 3.57
N ASN A 224 -21.12 16.18 3.71
CA ASN A 224 -22.12 16.80 2.85
C ASN A 224 -21.65 16.85 1.40
N TRP A 225 -20.41 17.24 1.15
CA TRP A 225 -19.81 17.26 -0.19
C TRP A 225 -19.73 15.85 -0.80
N TYR A 226 -19.34 14.84 -0.01
CA TYR A 226 -19.27 13.46 -0.46
C TYR A 226 -20.66 12.91 -0.83
N ALA A 227 -21.71 13.26 -0.07
CA ALA A 227 -23.08 12.83 -0.36
C ALA A 227 -23.66 13.40 -1.67
N LEU A 228 -23.01 14.40 -2.27
CA LEU A 228 -23.40 15.01 -3.54
C LEU A 228 -22.66 14.41 -4.76
N GLN A 229 -21.69 13.52 -4.55
CA GLN A 229 -20.92 12.86 -5.62
C GLN A 229 -21.64 11.62 -6.15
#